data_AF-A0A920EXS3-F1
#
_entry.id   AF-A0A920EXS3-F1
#
_cell.length_a   1.000
_cell.length_b   1.000
_cell.length_c   1.000
_cell.angle_alpha   90.00
_cell.angle_beta   90.00
_cell.angle_gamma   90.00
#
_symmetry.space_group_name_H-M   'P 1'
#
loop_
_entity.id
_entity.type
_entity.pdbx_description
1 polymer ?
#
loop_
_entity_poly.entity_id
_entity_poly.type
_entity_poly.pdbx_seq_one_letter_code
_entity_poly.pdbx_strand_id
1 'polypeptide(L)'
;MEKTVPVNSTIPMSPRVKEKEPVIRQVFIGRGSDIFVQDAFERKLMVIRKIASNDVNKLDLKHGREFYFCSLSSRVVLYKGLLLSNQVGAYFLI
;
A
#
# COMPACT_ATOMS: atom_id res chain seq x y z
N MET A 1 9.01 7.30 8.20
CA MET A 1 9.73 7.42 6.92
C MET A 1 8.89 6.76 5.84
N GLU A 2 8.40 7.55 4.89
CA GLU A 2 7.67 7.08 3.72
C GLU A 2 8.48 7.28 2.43
N LYS A 3 8.22 6.44 1.43
CA LYS A 3 8.80 6.52 0.09
C LYS A 3 7.67 6.45 -0.95
N THR A 4 7.70 7.37 -1.90
CA THR A 4 6.86 7.29 -3.10
C THR A 4 7.27 6.09 -3.94
N VAL A 5 6.31 5.24 -4.32
CA VAL A 5 6.62 4.13 -5.23
C VAL A 5 6.83 4.69 -6.63
N PRO A 6 8.01 4.47 -7.24
CA PRO A 6 8.25 4.89 -8.62
C PRO A 6 7.38 4.05 -9.57
N VAL A 7 6.60 4.74 -10.40
CA VAL A 7 5.72 4.13 -11.39
C VAL A 7 5.94 4.73 -12.77
N ASN A 8 5.69 3.95 -13.81
CA ASN A 8 5.74 4.40 -15.19
C ASN A 8 4.34 4.70 -15.73
N SER A 9 3.89 5.95 -15.61
CA SER A 9 2.57 6.39 -16.10
C SER A 9 2.48 6.53 -17.63
N THR A 10 3.58 6.34 -18.36
CA THR A 10 3.59 6.42 -19.83
C THR A 10 3.01 5.17 -20.50
N ILE A 11 2.87 4.06 -19.77
CA ILE A 11 2.39 2.82 -20.36
C ILE A 11 0.92 2.95 -20.85
N PRO A 12 0.54 2.23 -21.92
CA PRO A 12 -0.83 2.26 -22.41
C PRO A 12 -1.82 1.72 -21.38
N MET A 13 -2.72 2.57 -20.92
CA MET A 13 -3.83 2.20 -20.03
C MET A 13 -5.10 2.91 -20.47
N SER A 14 -6.26 2.33 -20.17
CA SER A 14 -7.53 3.00 -20.43
C SER A 14 -7.61 4.33 -19.68
N PRO A 15 -8.25 5.38 -20.24
CA PRO A 15 -8.38 6.68 -19.58
C PRO A 15 -9.04 6.58 -18.19
N ARG A 16 -10.01 5.66 -18.04
CA ARG A 16 -10.69 5.43 -16.75
C ARG A 16 -9.77 4.88 -15.67
N VAL A 17 -8.81 4.03 -16.04
CA VAL A 17 -7.83 3.49 -15.09
C VAL A 17 -6.87 4.59 -14.65
N LYS A 18 -6.42 5.45 -15.59
CA LYS A 18 -5.55 6.59 -15.27
C LYS A 18 -6.23 7.60 -14.35
N GLU A 19 -7.52 7.89 -14.58
CA GLU A 19 -8.30 8.79 -13.73
C GLU A 19 -8.48 8.27 -12.29
N LYS A 20 -8.49 6.94 -12.11
CA LYS A 20 -8.62 6.27 -10.82
C LYS A 20 -7.30 5.78 -10.25
N GLU A 21 -6.17 6.22 -10.81
CA GLU A 21 -4.85 5.84 -10.33
C GLU A 21 -4.63 6.38 -8.91
N PRO A 22 -4.37 5.52 -7.91
CA PRO A 22 -4.14 5.97 -6.54
C PRO A 22 -2.74 6.55 -6.39
N VAL A 23 -2.56 7.42 -5.39
CA VAL A 23 -1.22 7.80 -4.94
C VAL A 23 -0.62 6.64 -4.14
N ILE A 24 0.43 6.02 -4.66
CA ILE A 24 1.06 4.85 -4.05
C ILE A 24 2.25 5.29 -3.19
N ARG A 25 2.19 4.94 -1.89
CA ARG A 25 3.25 5.21 -0.91
C ARG A 25 3.63 3.93 -0.17
N GLN A 26 4.90 3.78 0.14
CA GLN A 26 5.44 2.77 1.04
C GLN A 26 5.83 3.41 2.36
N VAL A 27 5.47 2.75 3.46
CA VAL A 27 5.88 3.14 4.81
C VAL A 27 6.85 2.10 5.36
N PHE A 28 7.95 2.56 5.93
CA PHE A 28 8.93 1.70 6.58
C PHE A 28 8.73 1.74 8.09
N ILE A 29 8.50 0.57 8.67
CA ILE A 29 8.24 0.39 10.10
C ILE A 29 9.33 -0.49 10.67
N GLY A 30 10.12 0.07 11.58
CA GLY A 30 11.07 -0.68 12.39
C GLY A 30 10.34 -1.44 13.50
N ARG A 31 10.84 -2.63 13.81
CA ARG A 31 10.38 -3.42 14.95
C ARG A 31 10.86 -2.78 16.25
N GLY A 32 9.99 -2.68 17.26
CA GLY A 32 10.36 -2.22 18.61
C GLY A 32 11.40 -3.12 19.28
N SER A 33 12.11 -2.58 20.29
CA SER A 33 13.15 -3.31 21.02
C SER A 33 12.60 -4.47 21.87
N ASP A 34 11.32 -4.43 22.23
CA ASP A 34 10.53 -5.47 22.92
C ASP A 34 10.01 -6.58 21.98
N ILE A 35 10.19 -6.36 20.69
CA ILE A 35 9.87 -7.14 19.48
C ILE A 35 10.44 -8.55 19.28
N PHE A 36 10.77 -9.43 20.21
CA PHE A 36 11.72 -10.52 19.87
C PHE A 36 11.26 -11.57 18.84
N VAL A 37 9.95 -11.79 18.68
CA VAL A 37 9.38 -12.84 17.81
C VAL A 37 8.76 -12.26 16.55
N GLN A 38 9.12 -12.81 15.38
CA GLN A 38 8.64 -12.35 14.07
C GLN A 38 7.10 -12.33 13.98
N ASP A 39 6.42 -13.40 14.43
CA ASP A 39 4.95 -13.46 14.40
C ASP A 39 4.29 -12.43 15.33
N ALA A 40 4.96 -12.04 16.42
CA ALA A 40 4.47 -10.95 17.27
C ALA A 40 4.53 -9.61 16.54
N PHE A 41 5.57 -9.38 15.73
CA PHE A 41 5.66 -8.20 14.89
C PHE A 41 4.57 -8.20 13.79
N GLU A 42 4.37 -9.31 13.09
CA GLU A 42 3.30 -9.46 12.09
C GLU A 42 1.90 -9.20 12.69
N ARG A 43 1.61 -9.70 13.90
CA ARG A 43 0.34 -9.41 14.59
C ARG A 43 0.19 -7.92 14.89
N LYS A 44 1.24 -7.23 15.32
CA LYS A 44 1.22 -5.77 15.54
C LYS A 44 0.94 -5.03 14.24
N LEU A 45 1.59 -5.40 13.13
CA LEU A 45 1.35 -4.81 11.82
C LEU A 45 -0.11 -5.02 11.35
N MET A 46 -0.68 -6.20 11.58
CA MET A 46 -2.10 -6.48 11.31
C MET A 46 -3.02 -5.54 12.10
N VAL A 47 -2.76 -5.37 13.40
CA VAL A 47 -3.55 -4.46 14.26
C VAL A 47 -3.41 -3.00 13.82
N ILE A 48 -2.18 -2.55 13.52
CA ILE A 48 -1.90 -1.19 13.00
C ILE A 48 -2.72 -0.95 11.72
N ARG A 49 -2.71 -1.90 10.78
CA ARG A 49 -3.50 -1.81 9.55
C ARG A 49 -4.98 -1.60 9.84
N LYS A 50 -5.54 -2.38 10.78
CA LYS A 50 -6.97 -2.32 11.12
C LYS A 50 -7.33 -0.99 11.79
N ILE A 51 -6.51 -0.52 12.72
CA ILE A 51 -6.71 0.75 13.42
C ILE A 51 -6.63 1.90 12.42
N ALA A 52 -5.57 1.97 11.61
CA ALA A 52 -5.38 3.02 10.61
C ALA A 52 -6.55 3.08 9.61
N SER A 53 -6.99 1.94 9.07
CA SER A 53 -8.17 1.91 8.18
C SER A 53 -9.44 2.36 8.88
N ASN A 54 -9.66 1.97 10.14
CA ASN A 54 -10.84 2.41 10.89
C ASN A 54 -10.79 3.92 11.17
N ASP A 55 -9.63 4.46 11.55
CA ASP A 55 -9.49 5.87 11.90
C ASP A 55 -9.61 6.78 10.69
N VAL A 56 -9.02 6.41 9.54
CA VAL A 56 -9.23 7.15 8.28
C VAL A 56 -10.70 7.18 7.87
N ASN A 57 -11.42 6.07 8.06
CA ASN A 57 -12.86 6.03 7.79
C ASN A 57 -13.68 6.94 8.73
N LYS A 58 -13.24 7.15 9.97
CA LYS A 58 -13.92 8.05 10.92
C LYS A 58 -13.69 9.54 10.63
N LEU A 59 -12.63 9.89 9.91
CA LEU A 59 -12.32 11.29 9.56
C LEU A 59 -13.31 11.88 8.54
N ASP A 60 -14.23 11.08 7.99
CA ASP A 60 -15.25 11.47 7.01
C ASP A 60 -14.71 12.32 5.86
N LEU A 61 -13.50 11.99 5.41
CA LEU A 61 -12.85 12.66 4.29
C LEU A 61 -13.58 12.31 2.99
N LYS A 62 -13.67 13.28 2.08
CA LYS A 62 -14.28 13.11 0.74
C LYS A 62 -13.81 11.85 0.00
N HIS A 63 -12.54 11.48 0.18
CA HIS A 63 -11.91 10.29 -0.42
C HIS A 63 -11.43 9.27 0.63
N GLY A 64 -11.95 9.31 1.86
CA GLY A 64 -11.51 8.44 2.96
C GLY A 64 -11.70 6.94 2.68
N ARG A 65 -12.72 6.59 1.89
CA ARG A 65 -12.99 5.20 1.47
C ARG A 65 -12.00 4.65 0.43
N GLU A 66 -11.22 5.53 -0.21
CA GLU A 66 -10.21 5.15 -1.20
C GLU A 66 -8.87 4.82 -0.53
N PHE A 67 -8.74 5.05 0.78
CA PHE A 67 -7.56 4.66 1.54
C PHE A 67 -7.54 3.15 1.80
N TYR A 68 -6.48 2.48 1.34
CA TYR A 68 -6.31 1.05 1.55
C TYR A 68 -4.84 0.65 1.67
N PHE A 69 -4.60 -0.47 2.34
CA PHE A 69 -3.30 -1.15 2.35
C PHE A 69 -3.34 -2.35 1.40
N CYS A 70 -2.40 -2.46 0.47
CA CYS A 70 -2.18 -3.70 -0.29
C CYS A 70 -1.68 -4.81 0.63
N SER A 71 -0.63 -4.51 1.37
CA SER A 71 0.04 -5.37 2.34
C SER A 71 0.64 -4.48 3.44
N LEU A 72 0.76 -5.02 4.64
CA LEU A 72 1.59 -4.43 5.70
C LEU A 72 2.18 -5.59 6.49
N SER A 73 3.33 -6.07 6.01
CA SER A 73 4.03 -7.24 6.53
C SER A 73 5.52 -7.03 6.34
N SER A 74 6.32 -7.64 7.20
CA SER A 74 7.78 -7.71 7.04
C SER A 74 8.23 -8.93 6.25
N ARG A 75 7.30 -9.81 5.84
CA ARG A 75 7.56 -11.01 5.02
C ARG A 75 7.18 -10.83 3.56
N VAL A 76 6.08 -10.13 3.30
CA VAL A 76 5.47 -10.08 1.96
C VAL A 76 5.06 -8.65 1.62
N VAL A 77 5.45 -8.22 0.42
CA VAL A 77 5.02 -6.96 -0.19
C VAL A 77 4.21 -7.25 -1.43
N LEU A 78 3.01 -6.68 -1.54
CA LEU A 78 2.12 -6.87 -2.68
C LEU A 78 2.13 -5.64 -3.59
N TYR A 79 2.55 -5.83 -4.84
CA TYR A 79 2.37 -4.87 -5.93
C TYR A 79 1.19 -5.31 -6.79
N LYS A 80 0.11 -4.52 -6.79
CA LYS A 80 -1.11 -4.80 -7.54
C LYS A 80 -1.73 -3.50 -8.08
N GLY A 81 -2.46 -3.60 -9.18
CA GLY A 81 -3.18 -2.50 -9.79
C GLY A 81 -4.19 -3.00 -10.83
N LEU A 82 -5.01 -2.09 -11.36
CA LEU A 82 -5.94 -2.35 -12.46
C LEU A 82 -5.17 -2.38 -13.79
N LEU A 83 -4.30 -3.38 -13.94
CA LEU A 83 -3.37 -3.54 -15.06
C LEU A 83 -3.50 -4.95 -15.64
N LEU A 84 -3.16 -5.12 -16.91
CA LEU A 84 -2.97 -6.46 -17.46
C LEU A 84 -1.73 -7.12 -16.84
N SER A 85 -1.72 -8.44 -16.74
CA SER A 85 -0.65 -9.19 -16.08
C SER A 85 0.75 -8.87 -16.64
N ASN A 86 0.86 -8.67 -17.96
CA ASN A 86 2.11 -8.32 -18.62
C ASN A 86 2.55 -6.86 -18.38
N GLN A 87 1.65 -5.98 -17.92
CA GLN A 87 1.93 -4.58 -17.66
C GLN A 87 2.47 -4.33 -16.25
N VAL A 88 2.25 -5.26 -15.31
CA VAL A 88 2.62 -5.09 -13.90
C VAL A 88 4.11 -4.75 -13.74
N GLY A 89 4.99 -5.53 -14.39
CA GLY A 89 6.44 -5.31 -14.33
C GLY A 89 6.92 -4.06 -15.08
N ALA A 90 6.16 -3.60 -16.08
CA ALA A 90 6.47 -2.37 -16.81
C ALA A 90 6.00 -1.11 -16.06
N TYR A 91 4.97 -1.26 -15.21
CA TYR A 91 4.39 -0.17 -14.44
C TYR A 91 5.17 0.12 -13.15
N PHE A 92 5.46 -0.91 -12.35
CA PHE A 92 6.17 -0.75 -11.08
C PHE A 92 7.68 -0.81 -11.30
N LEU A 93 8.37 0.31 -11.05
CA LEU A 93 9.83 0.43 -11.25
C LEU A 93 10.56 0.05 -9.96
N ILE A 94 10.63 -1.24 -9.66
CA ILE A 94 11.22 -1.75 -8.42
C ILE A 94 12.75 -1.82 -8.52
#